data_AF-A0A925JGI7-F1
#
_entry.id   AF-A0A925JGI7-F1
#
_cell.length_a   1.000
_cell.length_b   1.000
_cell.length_c   1.000
_cell.angle_alpha   90.00
_cell.angle_beta   90.00
_cell.angle_gamma   90.00
#
_symmetry.space_group_name_H-M   'P 1'
#
loop_
_entity.id
_entity.type
_entity.pdbx_description
1 polymer ?
#
loop_
_entity_poly.entity_id
_entity_poly.type
_entity_poly.pdbx_seq_one_letter_code
_entity_poly.pdbx_strand_id
1 'polypeptide(L)'
;MEDLGRGVVAINQGGGKVYIGWRMLGTDPDNIAFNLYRSVNGSPAQKLNAVPLTKTTDYIDTGLDTLKSYAYFVKTVINAKETDISRPFTLKANSPALPYISLPLQTPVGYNPGDASTADLDGDGEYELIVHQTGRGRDNSQAGITDPPILEAYKLNGTLLWRINLGKNIREGGHYTQFLVYDFDGDGRAELACKTADGTIDGKGKVLGDPTKDWRNKGGYILSGPEFLTVFDGLTGAELSTTDFVPPRHAKLQPSTDELKDMWGDGYGNRMDRFLGGVAYLDGKHPSLIMSRGYYTRTVVAAWDFQGGKLSLRWKFDSDANPDTRIYRGQGNHNLSIADVDADGKDEVVFGAMTLDDNGKGLYSTRLGHGDALHVSDLDPERPGLEVFDIQERFSDAGANFRDARTGEVIWKKASVKAGDDGEGPGRGLSLDVDPRYKGFESWVAGANITGMFDIKGNKIAEKTPSVNFGIFWDADLLSELLNSTNVGKWDYLNQKTNTLLNASQYNCRSINGTKSTPNLSADILGDWREEVIFRSNDGKELRIFTTT
;
A
#
# COMPACT_ATOMS: atom_id res chain seq x y z
N MET A 1 2.05 -3.05 16.71
CA MET A 1 2.30 -1.70 16.18
C MET A 1 3.75 -1.33 16.42
N GLU A 2 4.33 -0.58 15.49
CA GLU A 2 5.76 -0.21 15.48
C GLU A 2 6.09 0.87 16.53
N ASP A 3 7.30 0.83 17.10
CA ASP A 3 7.81 1.84 18.03
C ASP A 3 8.49 2.99 17.25
N LEU A 4 7.67 3.95 16.82
CA LEU A 4 8.14 5.04 15.97
C LEU A 4 8.72 6.22 16.76
N GLY A 5 9.80 6.79 16.22
CA GLY A 5 10.28 8.10 16.60
C GLY A 5 9.35 9.22 16.14
N ARG A 6 9.69 10.48 16.48
CA ARG A 6 8.87 11.65 16.13
C ARG A 6 8.82 12.00 14.65
N GLY A 7 9.57 11.30 13.79
CA GLY A 7 9.53 11.52 12.34
C GLY A 7 9.75 12.98 11.93
N VAL A 8 10.58 13.74 12.66
CA VAL A 8 10.72 15.18 12.41
C VAL A 8 11.20 15.38 10.97
N VAL A 9 10.51 16.23 10.22
CA VAL A 9 10.87 16.61 8.86
C VAL A 9 10.95 18.13 8.75
N ALA A 10 11.90 18.64 7.96
CA ALA A 10 12.01 20.06 7.68
C ALA A 10 12.21 20.35 6.19
N ILE A 11 11.31 21.14 5.60
CA ILE A 11 11.30 21.47 4.17
C ILE A 11 11.58 22.95 3.95
N ASN A 12 12.58 23.26 3.13
CA ASN A 12 12.88 24.62 2.72
C ASN A 12 11.83 25.12 1.72
N GLN A 13 11.02 26.10 2.12
CA GLN A 13 10.00 26.72 1.26
C GLN A 13 10.55 27.90 0.44
N GLY A 14 11.83 28.26 0.62
CA GLY A 14 12.43 29.45 0.04
C GLY A 14 12.09 30.73 0.81
N GLY A 15 12.71 31.86 0.42
CA GLY A 15 12.48 33.15 1.08
C GLY A 15 12.84 33.19 2.57
N GLY A 16 13.75 32.30 3.02
CA GLY A 16 14.13 32.17 4.43
C GLY A 16 13.07 31.50 5.30
N LYS A 17 12.14 30.72 4.71
CA LYS A 17 11.12 29.95 5.42
C LYS A 17 11.42 28.46 5.37
N VAL A 18 11.20 27.78 6.49
CA VAL A 18 11.25 26.32 6.59
C VAL A 18 9.99 25.84 7.29
N TYR A 19 9.29 24.91 6.65
CA TYR A 19 8.22 24.14 7.26
C TYR A 19 8.84 23.00 8.08
N ILE A 20 8.29 22.72 9.26
CA ILE A 20 8.68 21.62 10.15
C ILE A 20 7.42 20.86 10.56
N GLY A 21 7.43 19.53 10.41
CA GLY A 21 6.37 18.64 10.90
C GLY A 21 6.94 17.51 11.77
N TRP A 22 6.11 16.93 12.64
CA TRP A 22 6.45 15.77 13.46
C TRP A 22 5.20 14.98 13.89
N ARG A 23 5.41 13.74 14.32
CA ARG A 23 4.33 12.83 14.68
C ARG A 23 3.79 13.12 16.08
N MET A 24 2.46 13.07 16.19
CA MET A 24 1.79 12.70 17.44
C MET A 24 1.67 11.18 17.45
N LEU A 25 2.23 10.52 18.46
CA LEU A 25 2.28 9.07 18.53
C LEU A 25 1.01 8.54 19.19
N GLY A 26 0.57 7.34 18.82
CA GLY A 26 -0.57 6.67 19.48
C GLY A 26 -0.34 6.35 20.96
N THR A 27 0.91 6.44 21.43
CA THR A 27 1.30 6.29 22.85
C THR A 27 1.32 7.61 23.61
N ASP A 28 1.15 8.75 22.93
CA ASP A 28 1.07 10.06 23.60
C ASP A 28 -0.22 10.19 24.39
N PRO A 29 -0.19 10.82 25.59
CA PRO A 29 -1.41 11.15 26.32
C PRO A 29 -2.15 12.30 25.64
N ASP A 30 -3.48 12.37 25.82
CA ASP A 30 -4.34 13.44 25.26
C ASP A 30 -3.88 14.88 25.61
N ASN A 31 -3.15 15.05 26.72
CA ASN A 31 -2.64 16.34 27.16
C ASN A 31 -1.18 16.63 26.74
N ILE A 32 -0.64 15.87 25.78
CA ILE A 32 0.69 16.09 25.22
C ILE A 32 0.82 17.50 24.63
N ALA A 33 2.00 18.07 24.78
CA ALA A 33 2.38 19.31 24.10
C ALA A 33 3.82 19.22 23.62
N PHE A 34 4.23 20.16 22.76
CA PHE A 34 5.57 20.13 22.15
C PHE A 34 6.29 21.49 22.28
N ASN A 35 7.59 21.45 22.52
CA ASN A 35 8.48 22.58 22.27
C ASN A 35 9.40 22.24 21.10
N LEU A 36 9.49 23.16 20.14
CA LEU A 36 10.35 23.03 18.97
C LEU A 36 11.67 23.76 19.21
N TYR A 37 12.77 23.10 18.87
CA TYR A 37 14.12 23.59 19.03
C TYR A 37 14.86 23.64 17.70
N ARG A 38 15.75 24.61 17.57
CA ARG A 38 16.64 24.79 16.41
C ARG A 38 18.08 25.02 16.85
N SER A 39 19.00 24.21 16.35
CA SER A 39 20.46 24.47 16.40
C SER A 39 20.93 25.02 15.06
N VAL A 40 21.87 25.97 15.08
CA VAL A 40 22.42 26.61 13.87
C VAL A 40 23.91 26.32 13.77
N ASN A 41 24.36 25.64 12.71
CA ASN A 41 25.76 25.22 12.55
C ASN A 41 26.32 24.47 13.80
N GLY A 42 25.48 23.69 14.49
CA GLY A 42 25.85 22.95 15.70
C GLY A 42 25.95 23.80 16.97
N SER A 43 25.48 25.04 16.96
CA SER A 43 25.38 25.88 18.17
C SER A 43 24.36 25.33 19.18
N PRO A 44 24.39 25.76 20.45
CA PRO A 44 23.35 25.42 21.41
C PRO A 44 21.95 25.73 20.87
N ALA A 45 21.04 24.78 21.00
CA ALA A 45 19.71 24.88 20.42
C ALA A 45 18.86 25.97 21.11
N GLN A 46 18.13 26.75 20.31
CA GLN A 46 17.17 27.74 20.76
C GLN A 46 15.74 27.20 20.61
N LYS A 47 14.93 27.36 21.65
CA LYS A 47 13.48 27.10 21.59
C LYS A 47 12.78 28.16 20.72
N LEU A 48 11.91 27.73 19.80
CA LEU A 48 11.27 28.61 18.82
C LEU A 48 9.90 29.14 19.28
N ASN A 49 9.12 28.33 20.00
CA ASN A 49 7.78 28.68 20.45
C ASN A 49 7.80 29.27 21.88
N ALA A 50 7.02 30.32 22.16
CA ALA A 50 6.96 30.90 23.51
C ALA A 50 6.14 30.04 24.49
N VAL A 51 5.05 29.45 24.00
CA VAL A 51 4.13 28.56 24.73
C VAL A 51 4.16 27.17 24.08
N PRO A 52 4.12 26.07 24.86
CA PRO A 52 4.04 24.72 24.30
C PRO A 52 2.91 24.57 23.26
N LEU A 53 3.23 23.92 22.14
CA LEU A 53 2.32 23.66 21.03
C LEU A 53 1.39 22.50 21.40
N THR A 54 0.07 22.72 21.30
CA THR A 54 -0.98 21.77 21.74
C THR A 54 -2.05 21.51 20.69
N LYS A 55 -2.04 22.27 19.60
CA LYS A 55 -3.11 22.25 18.57
C LYS A 55 -2.69 21.62 17.26
N THR A 56 -1.38 21.49 17.06
CA THR A 56 -0.79 21.02 15.81
C THR A 56 0.58 20.42 16.11
N THR A 57 1.06 19.61 15.18
CA THR A 57 2.40 19.05 15.18
C THR A 57 3.21 19.54 13.97
N ASP A 58 2.94 20.77 13.55
CA ASP A 58 3.71 21.51 12.55
C ASP A 58 4.12 22.93 13.01
N TYR A 59 5.05 23.54 12.28
CA TYR A 59 5.54 24.89 12.53
C TYR A 59 6.24 25.48 11.30
N ILE A 60 6.12 26.81 11.09
CA ILE A 60 6.91 27.53 10.09
C ILE A 60 7.94 28.42 10.78
N ASP A 61 9.21 28.11 10.57
CA ASP A 61 10.33 28.96 10.98
C ASP A 61 10.71 29.94 9.86
N THR A 62 11.08 31.17 10.21
CA THR A 62 11.24 32.27 9.25
C THR A 62 12.50 33.09 9.50
N GLY A 63 12.94 33.86 8.49
CA GLY A 63 14.12 34.72 8.58
C GLY A 63 15.45 33.95 8.55
N LEU A 64 15.44 32.77 7.94
CA LEU A 64 16.60 31.88 7.90
C LEU A 64 17.61 32.29 6.81
N ASP A 65 18.88 32.22 7.16
CA ASP A 65 20.02 32.35 6.26
C ASP A 65 20.33 31.01 5.59
N THR A 66 20.20 30.94 4.27
CA THR A 66 20.38 29.71 3.49
C THR A 66 21.82 29.18 3.51
N LEU A 67 22.81 29.99 3.91
CA LEU A 67 24.21 29.59 4.00
C LEU A 67 24.53 28.77 5.26
N LYS A 68 23.57 28.59 6.18
CA LYS A 68 23.75 27.87 7.44
C LYS A 68 23.01 26.55 7.44
N SER A 69 23.50 25.60 8.23
CA SER A 69 22.76 24.37 8.54
C SER A 69 21.87 24.59 9.76
N TYR A 70 20.70 23.94 9.73
CA TYR A 70 19.71 23.99 10.79
C TYR A 70 19.34 22.56 11.19
N ALA A 71 19.44 22.26 12.48
CA ALA A 71 18.94 21.01 13.04
C ALA A 71 17.70 21.29 13.88
N TYR A 72 16.58 20.68 13.52
CA TYR A 72 15.30 20.81 14.22
C TYR A 72 14.99 19.54 14.99
N PHE A 73 14.53 19.69 16.23
CA PHE A 73 14.04 18.59 17.04
C PHE A 73 12.94 19.10 17.97
N VAL A 74 12.08 18.19 18.40
CA VAL A 74 11.02 18.49 19.37
C VAL A 74 11.35 17.87 20.71
N LYS A 75 10.83 18.52 21.75
CA LYS A 75 10.69 17.90 23.06
C LYS A 75 9.22 17.80 23.43
N THR A 76 8.82 16.66 23.95
CA THR A 76 7.49 16.49 24.54
C THR A 76 7.39 17.26 25.84
N VAL A 77 6.19 17.73 26.15
CA VAL A 77 5.86 18.47 27.37
C VAL A 77 4.64 17.82 27.99
N ILE A 78 4.82 17.23 29.18
CA ILE A 78 3.75 16.59 29.95
C ILE A 78 3.74 17.22 31.33
N ASN A 79 2.56 17.64 31.81
CA ASN A 79 2.41 18.31 33.11
C ASN A 79 3.39 19.50 33.29
N ALA A 80 3.52 20.31 32.24
CA ALA A 80 4.40 21.48 32.16
C ALA A 80 5.91 21.20 32.32
N LYS A 81 6.35 19.96 32.11
CA LYS A 81 7.77 19.58 32.12
C LYS A 81 8.16 18.97 30.78
N GLU A 82 9.33 19.36 30.29
CA GLU A 82 9.92 18.68 29.13
C GLU A 82 10.35 17.28 29.52
N THR A 83 10.04 16.30 28.67
CA THR A 83 10.42 14.90 28.88
C THR A 83 11.34 14.43 27.74
N ASP A 84 10.77 13.83 26.71
CA ASP A 84 11.53 13.13 25.67
C ASP A 84 12.05 14.12 24.63
N ILE A 85 13.16 13.76 24.00
CA ILE A 85 13.80 14.51 22.93
C ILE A 85 13.78 13.67 21.65
N SER A 86 13.33 14.25 20.55
CA SER A 86 13.35 13.56 19.26
C SER A 86 14.77 13.49 18.68
N ARG A 87 14.97 12.55 17.75
CA ARG A 87 16.06 12.67 16.78
C ARG A 87 15.92 13.99 15.99
N PRO A 88 17.04 14.66 15.67
CA PRO A 88 16.99 15.90 14.92
C PRO A 88 16.93 15.66 13.41
N PHE A 89 16.11 16.42 12.70
CA PHE A 89 16.23 16.56 11.25
C PHE A 89 17.21 17.68 10.92
N THR A 90 18.20 17.39 10.09
CA THR A 90 19.22 18.39 9.68
C THR A 90 19.00 18.86 8.25
N LEU A 91 18.56 20.11 8.11
CA LEU A 91 18.61 20.84 6.86
C LEU A 91 20.03 21.37 6.65
N LYS A 92 20.74 20.84 5.64
CA LYS A 92 22.13 21.23 5.33
C LYS A 92 22.17 22.67 4.81
N ALA A 93 23.32 23.33 4.97
CA ALA A 93 23.58 24.62 4.33
C ALA A 93 23.40 24.50 2.80
N ASN A 94 22.81 25.54 2.19
CA ASN A 94 22.46 25.60 0.78
C ASN A 94 21.48 24.52 0.31
N SER A 95 20.69 23.92 1.21
CA SER A 95 19.61 23.01 0.80
C SER A 95 18.64 23.76 -0.12
N PRO A 96 18.33 23.23 -1.31
CA PRO A 96 17.46 23.90 -2.26
C PRO A 96 16.02 23.99 -1.74
N ALA A 97 15.28 24.99 -2.22
CA ALA A 97 13.85 25.10 -1.92
C ALA A 97 13.06 24.15 -2.85
N LEU A 98 12.91 22.90 -2.41
CA LEU A 98 12.18 21.85 -3.11
C LEU A 98 11.12 21.28 -2.17
N PRO A 99 9.92 20.92 -2.68
CA PRO A 99 8.84 20.38 -1.85
C PRO A 99 9.01 18.87 -1.56
N TYR A 100 10.22 18.34 -1.68
CA TYR A 100 10.49 16.92 -1.52
C TYR A 100 11.89 16.64 -0.99
N ILE A 101 12.04 15.49 -0.35
CA ILE A 101 13.33 14.87 -0.01
C ILE A 101 13.73 13.95 -1.15
N SER A 102 14.98 14.08 -1.63
CA SER A 102 15.53 13.19 -2.65
C SER A 102 16.24 12.01 -2.01
N LEU A 103 15.86 10.80 -2.39
CA LEU A 103 16.49 9.54 -1.98
C LEU A 103 17.17 8.92 -3.21
N PRO A 104 18.51 8.92 -3.29
CA PRO A 104 19.22 8.34 -4.42
C PRO A 104 19.17 6.81 -4.41
N LEU A 105 18.94 6.20 -5.57
CA LEU A 105 18.81 4.76 -5.76
C LEU A 105 19.99 4.17 -6.53
N GLN A 106 20.23 2.87 -6.31
CA GLN A 106 21.15 2.04 -7.10
C GLN A 106 20.41 1.20 -8.14
N THR A 107 19.40 1.77 -8.80
CA THR A 107 18.53 1.07 -9.77
C THR A 107 19.36 0.36 -10.86
N PRO A 108 19.18 -0.98 -11.00
CA PRO A 108 19.88 -1.78 -12.00
C PRO A 108 19.62 -1.30 -13.44
N VAL A 109 20.57 -1.57 -14.34
CA VAL A 109 20.41 -1.25 -15.76
C VAL A 109 19.25 -2.04 -16.35
N GLY A 110 18.32 -1.35 -17.02
CA GLY A 110 17.12 -1.95 -17.60
C GLY A 110 15.91 -2.01 -16.66
N TYR A 111 16.05 -1.51 -15.43
CA TYR A 111 14.99 -1.48 -14.42
C TYR A 111 14.51 -0.06 -14.13
N ASN A 112 13.31 0.05 -13.56
CA ASN A 112 12.77 1.28 -12.99
C ASN A 112 12.23 1.00 -11.57
N PRO A 113 12.29 1.97 -10.65
CA PRO A 113 11.65 1.84 -9.34
C PRO A 113 10.14 1.69 -9.50
N GLY A 114 9.58 0.56 -9.10
CA GLY A 114 8.15 0.24 -9.11
C GLY A 114 7.51 0.41 -7.73
N ASP A 115 6.57 -0.46 -7.40
CA ASP A 115 5.84 -0.41 -6.13
C ASP A 115 6.82 -0.41 -4.94
N ALA A 116 6.48 0.33 -3.90
CA ALA A 116 7.25 0.40 -2.67
C ALA A 116 6.37 0.14 -1.44
N SER A 117 7.02 -0.31 -0.37
CA SER A 117 6.47 -0.41 0.98
C SER A 117 7.45 0.19 1.97
N THR A 118 7.06 0.31 3.22
CA THR A 118 7.86 0.92 4.28
C THR A 118 7.66 0.18 5.60
N ALA A 119 8.72 0.08 6.39
CA ALA A 119 8.71 -0.43 7.75
C ALA A 119 10.05 -0.10 8.43
N ASP A 120 10.10 -0.16 9.76
CA ASP A 120 11.35 -0.01 10.52
C ASP A 120 12.11 -1.33 10.51
N LEU A 121 13.21 -1.41 9.74
CA LEU A 121 13.95 -2.66 9.53
C LEU A 121 15.06 -2.87 10.55
N ASP A 122 15.42 -1.85 11.33
CA ASP A 122 16.51 -1.93 12.30
C ASP A 122 16.17 -1.53 13.73
N GLY A 123 14.90 -1.21 13.99
CA GLY A 123 14.31 -1.01 15.30
C GLY A 123 14.69 0.35 15.89
N ASP A 124 14.91 1.32 15.01
CA ASP A 124 15.48 2.61 15.35
C ASP A 124 14.42 3.73 15.43
N GLY A 125 13.18 3.41 15.07
CA GLY A 125 11.99 4.27 15.06
C GLY A 125 11.84 5.12 13.80
N GLU A 126 12.71 4.95 12.79
CA GLU A 126 12.62 5.58 11.49
C GLU A 126 12.35 4.53 10.41
N TYR A 127 11.52 4.90 9.43
CA TYR A 127 11.17 3.98 8.36
C TYR A 127 12.28 3.83 7.32
N GLU A 128 12.50 2.61 6.86
CA GLU A 128 13.15 2.31 5.59
C GLU A 128 12.12 2.20 4.45
N LEU A 129 12.59 2.35 3.21
CA LEU A 129 11.81 2.05 2.01
C LEU A 129 12.26 0.76 1.35
N ILE A 130 11.31 -0.12 1.07
CA ILE A 130 11.49 -1.35 0.31
C ILE A 130 10.93 -1.08 -1.08
N VAL A 131 11.78 -1.20 -2.10
CA VAL A 131 11.46 -0.83 -3.48
C VAL A 131 11.54 -2.06 -4.37
N HIS A 132 10.45 -2.35 -5.07
CA HIS A 132 10.46 -3.33 -6.15
C HIS A 132 11.02 -2.69 -7.42
N GLN A 133 12.27 -2.98 -7.75
CA GLN A 133 12.87 -2.60 -9.02
C GLN A 133 12.27 -3.49 -10.12
N THR A 134 11.55 -2.86 -11.05
CA THR A 134 10.81 -3.54 -12.12
C THR A 134 11.57 -3.49 -13.43
N GLY A 135 11.83 -4.66 -14.02
CA GLY A 135 12.40 -4.79 -15.36
C GLY A 135 11.31 -4.89 -16.42
N ARG A 136 11.55 -5.68 -17.47
CA ARG A 136 10.50 -6.03 -18.44
C ARG A 136 9.52 -7.02 -17.82
N GLY A 137 8.36 -6.52 -17.38
CA GLY A 137 7.23 -7.32 -16.91
C GLY A 137 6.21 -7.70 -17.98
N ARG A 138 5.26 -8.57 -17.60
CA ARG A 138 4.11 -9.01 -18.41
C ARG A 138 2.85 -9.10 -17.55
N ASP A 139 1.72 -8.72 -18.12
CA ASP A 139 0.44 -9.18 -17.59
C ASP A 139 0.30 -10.71 -17.74
N ASN A 140 -0.53 -11.32 -16.91
CA ASN A 140 -0.82 -12.75 -16.91
C ASN A 140 -1.41 -13.27 -18.23
N SER A 141 -2.09 -12.42 -19.00
CA SER A 141 -2.60 -12.77 -20.34
C SER A 141 -1.52 -12.78 -21.42
N GLN A 142 -0.32 -12.25 -21.15
CA GLN A 142 0.69 -11.98 -22.16
C GLN A 142 1.87 -12.95 -22.05
N ALA A 143 2.20 -13.61 -23.16
CA ALA A 143 3.42 -14.39 -23.28
C ALA A 143 4.68 -13.50 -23.39
N GLY A 144 5.82 -14.06 -23.02
CA GLY A 144 7.15 -13.48 -23.13
C GLY A 144 8.00 -13.73 -21.90
N ILE A 145 9.31 -13.84 -22.11
CA ILE A 145 10.31 -13.88 -21.03
C ILE A 145 10.35 -12.51 -20.34
N THR A 146 10.31 -12.52 -19.02
CA THR A 146 10.47 -11.34 -18.18
C THR A 146 11.88 -11.27 -17.61
N ASP A 147 12.26 -10.08 -17.16
CA ASP A 147 13.45 -9.95 -16.33
C ASP A 147 13.12 -10.40 -14.88
N PRO A 148 14.10 -10.83 -14.07
CA PRO A 148 13.86 -11.22 -12.68
C PRO A 148 13.38 -10.04 -11.81
N PRO A 149 12.38 -10.21 -10.95
CA PRO A 149 12.03 -9.18 -9.97
C PRO A 149 13.16 -8.96 -8.96
N ILE A 150 13.39 -7.70 -8.60
CA ILE A 150 14.41 -7.30 -7.63
C ILE A 150 13.76 -6.45 -6.54
N LEU A 151 14.02 -6.80 -5.28
CA LEU A 151 13.61 -6.02 -4.11
C LEU A 151 14.85 -5.40 -3.47
N GLU A 152 14.78 -4.13 -3.09
CA GLU A 152 15.87 -3.40 -2.44
C GLU A 152 15.36 -2.63 -1.22
N ALA A 153 16.11 -2.61 -0.13
CA ALA A 153 15.81 -1.76 1.02
C ALA A 153 16.78 -0.59 1.15
N TYR A 154 16.25 0.59 1.45
CA TYR A 154 16.99 1.82 1.60
C TYR A 154 16.61 2.55 2.89
N LYS A 155 17.61 3.05 3.62
CA LYS A 155 17.38 4.15 4.58
C LYS A 155 17.00 5.42 3.83
N LEU A 156 16.27 6.33 4.48
CA LEU A 156 15.82 7.59 3.87
C LEU A 156 16.96 8.50 3.38
N ASN A 157 18.17 8.30 3.87
CA ASN A 157 19.38 9.00 3.41
C ASN A 157 19.98 8.42 2.10
N GLY A 158 19.39 7.38 1.52
CA GLY A 158 19.84 6.71 0.30
C GLY A 158 20.83 5.56 0.50
N THR A 159 21.14 5.17 1.75
CA THR A 159 21.95 3.98 2.01
C THR A 159 21.18 2.72 1.63
N LEU A 160 21.65 2.02 0.59
CA LEU A 160 21.19 0.67 0.24
C LEU A 160 21.61 -0.32 1.33
N LEU A 161 20.65 -1.01 1.94
CA LEU A 161 20.91 -2.05 2.95
C LEU A 161 21.19 -3.40 2.29
N TRP A 162 20.32 -3.83 1.37
CA TRP A 162 20.43 -5.10 0.68
C TRP A 162 19.64 -5.12 -0.63
N ARG A 163 19.90 -6.15 -1.44
CA ARG A 163 19.16 -6.47 -2.66
C ARG A 163 18.82 -7.95 -2.70
N ILE A 164 17.54 -8.28 -2.83
CA ILE A 164 17.04 -9.64 -3.10
C ILE A 164 16.72 -9.74 -4.59
N ASN A 165 17.18 -10.80 -5.25
CA ASN A 165 16.86 -11.10 -6.64
C ASN A 165 16.01 -12.37 -6.67
N LEU A 166 14.72 -12.26 -7.01
CA LEU A 166 13.80 -13.40 -7.00
C LEU A 166 14.12 -14.45 -8.08
N GLY A 167 14.98 -14.11 -9.04
CA GLY A 167 15.52 -15.04 -10.02
C GLY A 167 14.54 -15.35 -11.14
N LYS A 168 15.00 -16.17 -12.08
CA LYS A 168 14.28 -16.46 -13.34
C LYS A 168 12.96 -17.21 -13.15
N ASN A 169 12.78 -17.86 -12.01
CA ASN A 169 11.64 -18.72 -11.71
C ASN A 169 10.48 -17.96 -11.04
N ILE A 170 10.65 -16.66 -10.79
CA ILE A 170 9.56 -15.73 -10.50
C ILE A 170 9.38 -14.80 -11.69
N ARG A 171 8.15 -14.62 -12.14
CA ARG A 171 7.79 -13.78 -13.29
C ARG A 171 7.55 -12.34 -12.84
N GLU A 172 7.94 -11.37 -13.65
CA GLU A 172 7.74 -9.94 -13.36
C GLU A 172 6.40 -9.45 -13.94
N GLY A 173 5.67 -8.66 -13.15
CA GLY A 173 4.36 -8.11 -13.50
C GLY A 173 3.48 -7.87 -12.27
N GLY A 174 2.45 -7.03 -12.42
CA GLY A 174 1.64 -6.51 -11.29
C GLY A 174 0.81 -7.54 -10.52
N HIS A 175 0.81 -8.81 -10.91
CA HIS A 175 0.02 -9.86 -10.24
C HIS A 175 0.87 -11.01 -9.69
N TYR A 176 2.20 -10.95 -9.80
CA TYR A 176 3.09 -12.03 -9.37
C TYR A 176 3.62 -11.78 -7.95
N THR A 177 4.62 -10.92 -7.81
CA THR A 177 5.27 -10.66 -6.53
C THR A 177 4.41 -9.71 -5.70
N GLN A 178 3.80 -10.26 -4.65
CA GLN A 178 3.19 -9.49 -3.57
C GLN A 178 4.17 -9.58 -2.40
N PHE A 179 4.83 -8.47 -2.07
CA PHE A 179 5.82 -8.41 -1.00
C PHE A 179 5.21 -7.67 0.19
N LEU A 180 5.27 -8.29 1.35
CA LEU A 180 4.73 -7.78 2.60
C LEU A 180 5.92 -7.41 3.49
N VAL A 181 5.84 -6.26 4.14
CA VAL A 181 6.89 -5.78 5.05
C VAL A 181 6.22 -5.42 6.36
N TYR A 182 6.60 -6.09 7.44
CA TYR A 182 6.01 -5.92 8.77
C TYR A 182 6.86 -6.63 9.83
N ASP A 183 6.79 -6.19 11.08
CA ASP A 183 7.33 -6.91 12.24
C ASP A 183 6.39 -8.07 12.60
N PHE A 184 6.63 -9.25 12.01
CA PHE A 184 5.71 -10.37 12.12
C PHE A 184 5.85 -11.12 13.44
N ASP A 185 7.05 -11.16 14.02
CA ASP A 185 7.30 -11.88 15.27
C ASP A 185 7.31 -10.99 16.53
N GLY A 186 7.23 -9.68 16.35
CA GLY A 186 7.10 -8.68 17.42
C GLY A 186 8.43 -8.34 18.09
N ASP A 187 9.57 -8.52 17.41
CA ASP A 187 10.90 -8.21 17.97
C ASP A 187 11.25 -6.71 17.92
N GLY A 188 10.39 -5.88 17.31
CA GLY A 188 10.59 -4.45 17.12
C GLY A 188 11.27 -4.09 15.80
N ARG A 189 11.51 -5.06 14.91
CA ARG A 189 12.09 -4.86 13.57
C ARG A 189 11.27 -5.61 12.55
N ALA A 190 10.99 -4.99 11.42
CA ALA A 190 10.20 -5.61 10.39
C ALA A 190 10.99 -6.65 9.58
N GLU A 191 10.29 -7.70 9.14
CA GLU A 191 10.74 -8.62 8.10
C GLU A 191 10.11 -8.28 6.75
N LEU A 192 10.63 -8.93 5.70
CA LEU A 192 9.97 -9.00 4.40
C LEU A 192 9.49 -10.43 4.13
N ALA A 193 8.26 -10.61 3.66
CA ALA A 193 7.75 -11.90 3.22
C ALA A 193 7.19 -11.85 1.81
N CYS A 194 7.56 -12.82 0.96
CA CYS A 194 7.01 -12.94 -0.38
C CYS A 194 7.16 -14.35 -0.97
N LYS A 195 6.50 -14.58 -2.10
CA LYS A 195 6.65 -15.82 -2.87
C LYS A 195 8.01 -15.87 -3.55
N THR A 196 8.74 -16.98 -3.37
CA THR A 196 10.07 -17.23 -3.92
C THR A 196 10.11 -18.56 -4.70
N ALA A 197 11.25 -18.86 -5.32
CA ALA A 197 11.43 -20.08 -6.11
C ALA A 197 12.90 -20.52 -6.11
N ASP A 198 13.16 -21.68 -6.72
CA ASP A 198 14.51 -22.13 -7.06
C ASP A 198 15.30 -21.01 -7.75
N GLY A 199 16.47 -20.68 -7.22
CA GLY A 199 17.35 -19.64 -7.79
C GLY A 199 17.08 -18.22 -7.31
N THR A 200 16.14 -18.00 -6.38
CA THR A 200 16.07 -16.74 -5.62
C THR A 200 17.35 -16.53 -4.83
N ILE A 201 17.90 -15.31 -4.85
CA ILE A 201 19.13 -14.91 -4.16
C ILE A 201 18.76 -13.89 -3.08
N ASP A 202 19.05 -14.19 -1.83
CA ASP A 202 18.77 -13.33 -0.68
C ASP A 202 19.76 -12.14 -0.59
N GLY A 203 19.53 -11.24 0.37
CA GLY A 203 20.34 -10.05 0.61
C GLY A 203 21.80 -10.31 1.02
N LYS A 204 22.14 -11.54 1.42
CA LYS A 204 23.51 -11.99 1.72
C LYS A 204 24.13 -12.81 0.60
N GLY A 205 23.42 -13.04 -0.50
CA GLY A 205 23.89 -13.82 -1.64
C GLY A 205 23.65 -15.33 -1.52
N LYS A 206 22.90 -15.80 -0.51
CA LYS A 206 22.48 -17.20 -0.40
C LYS A 206 21.44 -17.47 -1.48
N VAL A 207 21.60 -18.61 -2.17
CA VAL A 207 20.62 -19.05 -3.17
C VAL A 207 19.64 -20.04 -2.55
N LEU A 208 18.35 -19.80 -2.74
CA LEU A 208 17.27 -20.66 -2.30
C LEU A 208 17.00 -21.75 -3.35
N GLY A 209 16.72 -22.96 -2.90
CA GLY A 209 16.42 -24.10 -3.77
C GLY A 209 17.59 -24.51 -4.68
N ASP A 210 17.27 -24.99 -5.89
CA ASP A 210 18.25 -25.45 -6.88
C ASP A 210 18.55 -24.36 -7.94
N PRO A 211 19.71 -23.68 -7.90
CA PRO A 211 20.05 -22.61 -8.85
C PRO A 211 20.16 -23.08 -10.31
N THR A 212 20.29 -24.38 -10.53
CA THR A 212 20.44 -24.95 -11.88
C THR A 212 19.10 -25.07 -12.61
N LYS A 213 17.97 -24.94 -11.90
CA LYS A 213 16.65 -25.08 -12.50
C LYS A 213 16.22 -23.84 -13.28
N ASP A 214 15.61 -24.11 -14.43
CA ASP A 214 14.89 -23.15 -15.24
C ASP A 214 13.52 -23.72 -15.56
N TRP A 215 12.52 -23.25 -14.82
CA TRP A 215 11.14 -23.71 -14.92
C TRP A 215 10.32 -22.88 -15.92
N ARG A 216 10.97 -21.95 -16.64
CA ARG A 216 10.31 -21.14 -17.67
C ARG A 216 10.00 -21.99 -18.89
N ASN A 217 8.75 -21.95 -19.34
CA ASN A 217 8.36 -22.52 -20.62
C ASN A 217 8.73 -21.59 -21.79
N LYS A 218 8.47 -22.02 -23.04
CA LYS A 218 8.76 -21.22 -24.25
C LYS A 218 8.02 -19.87 -24.29
N GLY A 219 6.88 -19.76 -23.61
CA GLY A 219 6.11 -18.53 -23.45
C GLY A 219 6.59 -17.67 -22.28
N GLY A 220 7.63 -18.07 -21.56
CA GLY A 220 8.16 -17.36 -20.39
C GLY A 220 7.31 -17.44 -19.12
N TYR A 221 6.34 -18.36 -19.07
CA TYR A 221 5.58 -18.67 -17.86
C TYR A 221 6.28 -19.73 -17.02
N ILE A 222 6.02 -19.75 -15.71
CA ILE A 222 6.55 -20.74 -14.76
C ILE A 222 5.37 -21.55 -14.22
N LEU A 223 4.98 -22.59 -14.96
CA LEU A 223 3.81 -23.42 -14.67
C LEU A 223 4.17 -24.79 -14.08
N SER A 224 5.43 -24.96 -13.72
CA SER A 224 6.00 -26.15 -13.12
C SER A 224 7.10 -25.78 -12.13
N GLY A 225 7.62 -26.77 -11.41
CA GLY A 225 8.62 -26.58 -10.36
C GLY A 225 8.01 -26.24 -9.00
N PRO A 226 8.83 -26.32 -7.95
CA PRO A 226 8.42 -25.94 -6.60
C PRO A 226 8.15 -24.44 -6.52
N GLU A 227 7.32 -24.06 -5.55
CA GLU A 227 7.01 -22.67 -5.21
C GLU A 227 7.16 -22.53 -3.71
N PHE A 228 7.75 -21.42 -3.28
CA PHE A 228 8.09 -21.21 -1.88
C PHE A 228 7.44 -19.93 -1.35
N LEU A 229 7.22 -19.88 -0.05
CA LEU A 229 6.98 -18.67 0.72
C LEU A 229 8.18 -18.47 1.63
N THR A 230 8.82 -17.30 1.56
CA THR A 230 10.00 -16.99 2.36
C THR A 230 9.78 -15.71 3.16
N VAL A 231 10.20 -15.75 4.43
CA VAL A 231 10.45 -14.58 5.28
C VAL A 231 11.94 -14.28 5.26
N PHE A 232 12.28 -13.01 5.09
CA PHE A 232 13.62 -12.45 5.06
C PHE A 232 13.78 -11.44 6.19
N ASP A 233 14.96 -11.44 6.82
CA ASP A 233 15.36 -10.45 7.82
C ASP A 233 15.35 -9.04 7.20
N GLY A 234 14.66 -8.09 7.84
CA GLY A 234 14.51 -6.75 7.27
C GLY A 234 15.81 -5.97 7.17
N LEU A 235 16.71 -6.08 8.13
CA LEU A 235 17.97 -5.32 8.10
C LEU A 235 18.94 -5.84 7.04
N THR A 236 18.95 -7.15 6.78
CA THR A 236 19.99 -7.79 5.96
C THR A 236 19.48 -8.43 4.67
N GLY A 237 18.18 -8.62 4.53
CA GLY A 237 17.55 -9.37 3.45
C GLY A 237 17.90 -10.86 3.45
N ALA A 238 18.49 -11.39 4.53
CA ALA A 238 18.85 -12.79 4.63
C ALA A 238 17.60 -13.67 4.80
N GLU A 239 17.58 -14.86 4.20
CA GLU A 239 16.51 -15.83 4.43
C GLU A 239 16.43 -16.22 5.92
N LEU A 240 15.26 -16.06 6.55
CA LEU A 240 14.97 -16.53 7.90
C LEU A 240 14.23 -17.86 7.88
N SER A 241 13.16 -17.95 7.09
CA SER A 241 12.32 -19.14 7.03
C SER A 241 11.72 -19.31 5.64
N THR A 242 11.79 -20.53 5.10
CA THR A 242 11.18 -20.90 3.83
C THR A 242 10.34 -22.16 3.99
N THR A 243 9.15 -22.13 3.40
CA THR A 243 8.23 -23.27 3.30
C THR A 243 7.68 -23.38 1.88
N ASP A 244 7.05 -24.50 1.55
CA ASP A 244 6.26 -24.60 0.32
C ASP A 244 5.14 -23.54 0.31
N PHE A 245 4.96 -22.88 -0.83
CA PHE A 245 3.91 -21.90 -1.02
C PHE A 245 2.54 -22.57 -0.97
N VAL A 246 1.71 -22.16 -0.01
CA VAL A 246 0.28 -22.53 0.05
C VAL A 246 -0.53 -21.31 -0.35
N PRO A 247 -1.45 -21.44 -1.32
CA PRO A 247 -1.85 -22.67 -2.02
C PRO A 247 -0.91 -23.12 -3.15
N PRO A 248 -0.65 -24.45 -3.26
CA PRO A 248 0.20 -24.96 -4.34
C PRO A 248 -0.49 -24.79 -5.69
N ARG A 249 0.30 -24.65 -6.74
CA ARG A 249 -0.18 -24.64 -8.13
C ARG A 249 -1.05 -25.85 -8.46
N HIS A 250 -0.54 -27.01 -8.08
CA HIS A 250 -1.11 -28.33 -8.27
C HIS A 250 -0.39 -29.30 -7.31
N ALA A 251 -0.96 -30.47 -7.03
CA ALA A 251 -0.31 -31.51 -6.23
C ALA A 251 0.95 -32.13 -6.90
N LYS A 252 1.14 -31.88 -8.20
CA LYS A 252 2.29 -32.32 -9.01
C LYS A 252 3.16 -31.13 -9.32
N LEU A 253 4.48 -31.31 -9.34
CA LEU A 253 5.43 -30.28 -9.77
C LEU A 253 5.40 -30.00 -11.27
N GLN A 254 4.86 -30.91 -12.09
CA GLN A 254 4.76 -30.76 -13.55
C GLN A 254 3.35 -31.16 -14.01
N PRO A 255 2.33 -30.34 -13.69
CA PRO A 255 0.97 -30.60 -14.15
C PRO A 255 0.84 -30.37 -15.66
N SER A 256 -0.10 -31.06 -16.29
CA SER A 256 -0.46 -30.79 -17.68
C SER A 256 -1.27 -29.49 -17.82
N THR A 257 -1.35 -28.94 -19.03
CA THR A 257 -2.23 -27.81 -19.35
C THR A 257 -3.68 -28.09 -18.97
N ASP A 258 -4.16 -29.32 -19.19
CA ASP A 258 -5.54 -29.69 -18.86
C ASP A 258 -5.76 -29.79 -17.35
N GLU A 259 -4.80 -30.33 -16.59
CA GLU A 259 -4.88 -30.37 -15.12
C GLU A 259 -4.92 -28.96 -14.50
N LEU A 260 -4.14 -28.02 -15.05
CA LEU A 260 -4.19 -26.62 -14.63
C LEU A 260 -5.52 -25.97 -14.99
N LYS A 261 -6.04 -26.24 -16.19
CA LYS A 261 -7.33 -25.74 -16.66
C LYS A 261 -8.48 -26.23 -15.80
N ASP A 262 -8.49 -27.51 -15.45
CA ASP A 262 -9.53 -28.10 -14.62
C ASP A 262 -9.53 -27.47 -13.21
N MET A 263 -8.36 -27.14 -12.68
CA MET A 263 -8.21 -26.59 -11.34
C MET A 263 -8.46 -25.07 -11.24
N TRP A 264 -7.99 -24.29 -12.21
CA TRP A 264 -7.97 -22.82 -12.14
C TRP A 264 -8.80 -22.13 -13.23
N GLY A 265 -9.37 -22.89 -14.16
CA GLY A 265 -10.22 -22.37 -15.24
C GLY A 265 -9.46 -22.02 -16.53
N ASP A 266 -8.13 -22.02 -16.52
CA ASP A 266 -7.30 -22.00 -17.73
C ASP A 266 -5.97 -22.74 -17.54
N GLY A 267 -5.43 -23.27 -18.64
CA GLY A 267 -4.21 -24.08 -18.64
C GLY A 267 -2.93 -23.33 -19.02
N TYR A 268 -3.05 -22.04 -19.32
CA TYR A 268 -1.94 -21.20 -19.79
C TYR A 268 -1.39 -20.27 -18.69
N GLY A 269 -1.95 -20.33 -17.47
CA GLY A 269 -1.38 -19.73 -16.28
C GLY A 269 -1.91 -18.34 -15.94
N ASN A 270 -3.01 -17.90 -16.56
CA ASN A 270 -3.51 -16.55 -16.28
C ASN A 270 -4.18 -16.48 -14.90
N ARG A 271 -5.29 -17.21 -14.71
CA ARG A 271 -6.08 -17.16 -13.45
C ARG A 271 -5.35 -17.71 -12.25
N MET A 272 -4.50 -18.72 -12.49
CA MET A 272 -3.74 -19.39 -11.46
C MET A 272 -2.64 -18.51 -10.86
N ASP A 273 -1.95 -17.68 -11.65
CA ASP A 273 -0.87 -16.84 -11.14
C ASP A 273 -1.35 -15.43 -10.77
N ARG A 274 -2.59 -15.37 -10.26
CA ARG A 274 -3.18 -14.17 -9.68
C ARG A 274 -3.00 -14.20 -8.16
N PHE A 275 -2.02 -13.47 -7.64
CA PHE A 275 -1.71 -13.43 -6.22
C PHE A 275 -2.09 -12.10 -5.60
N LEU A 276 -2.50 -12.13 -4.33
CA LEU A 276 -2.61 -10.97 -3.44
C LEU A 276 -2.00 -11.33 -2.09
N GLY A 277 -1.55 -10.33 -1.35
CA GLY A 277 -1.11 -10.49 0.04
C GLY A 277 -1.58 -9.35 0.92
N GLY A 278 -1.54 -9.55 2.23
CA GLY A 278 -1.86 -8.55 3.24
C GLY A 278 -1.34 -8.95 4.62
N VAL A 279 -1.44 -8.03 5.59
CA VAL A 279 -1.11 -8.27 7.00
C VAL A 279 -2.38 -8.09 7.81
N ALA A 280 -2.71 -9.04 8.69
CA ALA A 280 -3.94 -9.04 9.47
C ALA A 280 -3.71 -9.49 10.91
N TYR A 281 -4.30 -8.78 11.87
CA TYR A 281 -4.28 -9.14 13.29
C TYR A 281 -5.39 -10.15 13.58
N LEU A 282 -5.22 -11.39 13.11
CA LEU A 282 -6.23 -12.46 13.19
C LEU A 282 -6.46 -13.02 14.60
N ASP A 283 -5.65 -12.63 15.59
CA ASP A 283 -5.90 -12.88 17.01
C ASP A 283 -6.20 -11.58 17.79
N GLY A 284 -6.29 -10.45 17.06
CA GLY A 284 -6.49 -9.10 17.58
C GLY A 284 -5.25 -8.48 18.23
N LYS A 285 -4.07 -9.10 18.12
CA LYS A 285 -2.87 -8.70 18.87
C LYS A 285 -1.58 -8.81 18.10
N HIS A 286 -1.37 -9.88 17.35
CA HIS A 286 -0.16 -10.16 16.59
C HIS A 286 -0.48 -10.23 15.10
N PRO A 287 0.42 -9.70 14.25
CA PRO A 287 0.24 -9.72 12.81
C PRO A 287 0.44 -11.12 12.22
N SER A 288 -0.53 -11.55 11.41
CA SER A 288 -0.44 -12.72 10.55
C SER A 288 -0.25 -12.31 9.09
N LEU A 289 0.47 -13.13 8.34
CA LEU A 289 0.66 -12.99 6.90
C LEU A 289 -0.51 -13.60 6.12
N ILE A 290 -1.13 -12.85 5.22
CA ILE A 290 -2.16 -13.35 4.30
C ILE A 290 -1.54 -13.50 2.91
N MET A 291 -1.63 -14.68 2.32
CA MET A 291 -1.26 -14.95 0.93
C MET A 291 -2.41 -15.66 0.20
N SER A 292 -2.71 -15.22 -1.01
CA SER A 292 -3.81 -15.79 -1.80
C SER A 292 -3.39 -16.20 -3.20
N ARG A 293 -4.19 -17.06 -3.82
CA ARG A 293 -4.09 -17.43 -5.23
C ARG A 293 -5.48 -17.60 -5.85
N GLY A 294 -5.67 -16.92 -6.97
CA GLY A 294 -6.88 -16.97 -7.79
C GLY A 294 -8.04 -16.13 -7.21
N TYR A 295 -8.71 -15.38 -8.08
CA TYR A 295 -9.93 -14.65 -7.74
C TYR A 295 -11.03 -14.74 -8.79
N TYR A 296 -10.70 -15.00 -10.05
CA TYR A 296 -11.69 -15.13 -11.13
C TYR A 296 -12.53 -16.43 -11.08
N THR A 297 -11.97 -17.50 -10.52
CA THR A 297 -12.56 -18.85 -10.51
C THR A 297 -12.38 -19.47 -9.13
N ARG A 298 -11.48 -20.44 -8.98
CA ARG A 298 -11.07 -20.96 -7.67
C ARG A 298 -10.27 -19.87 -6.96
N THR A 299 -10.65 -19.61 -5.73
CA THR A 299 -9.98 -18.71 -4.80
C THR A 299 -9.53 -19.48 -3.59
N VAL A 300 -8.27 -19.27 -3.22
CA VAL A 300 -7.67 -19.87 -2.03
C VAL A 300 -6.88 -18.80 -1.29
N VAL A 301 -7.13 -18.65 0.00
CA VAL A 301 -6.48 -17.68 0.89
C VAL A 301 -5.88 -18.46 2.05
N ALA A 302 -4.62 -18.19 2.39
CA ALA A 302 -3.89 -18.84 3.46
C ALA A 302 -3.33 -17.78 4.41
N ALA A 303 -3.54 -17.99 5.70
CA ALA A 303 -2.96 -17.20 6.76
C ALA A 303 -1.78 -17.93 7.39
N TRP A 304 -0.73 -17.19 7.73
CA TRP A 304 0.49 -17.71 8.33
C TRP A 304 0.92 -16.87 9.51
N ASP A 305 1.48 -17.52 10.51
CA ASP A 305 2.14 -16.85 11.64
C ASP A 305 3.64 -17.08 11.51
N PHE A 306 4.44 -16.04 11.69
CA PHE A 306 5.90 -16.12 11.80
C PHE A 306 6.29 -15.86 13.26
N GLN A 307 6.78 -16.89 13.94
CA GLN A 307 7.16 -16.78 15.35
C GLN A 307 8.34 -17.70 15.65
N GLY A 308 9.31 -17.21 16.43
CA GLY A 308 10.49 -17.98 16.79
C GLY A 308 11.31 -18.43 15.58
N GLY A 309 11.38 -17.60 14.54
CA GLY A 309 12.12 -17.88 13.30
C GLY A 309 11.44 -18.91 12.38
N LYS A 310 10.15 -19.20 12.56
CA LYS A 310 9.44 -20.22 11.77
C LYS A 310 8.09 -19.73 11.25
N LEU A 311 7.87 -19.93 9.95
CA LEU A 311 6.54 -19.83 9.33
C LEU A 311 5.68 -21.05 9.68
N SER A 312 4.44 -20.80 10.11
CA SER A 312 3.45 -21.83 10.38
C SER A 312 2.10 -21.45 9.77
N LEU A 313 1.44 -22.42 9.11
CA LEU A 313 0.13 -22.19 8.52
C LEU A 313 -0.91 -22.11 9.63
N ARG A 314 -1.60 -20.97 9.73
CA ARG A 314 -2.67 -20.73 10.69
C ARG A 314 -3.98 -21.35 10.20
N TRP A 315 -4.41 -20.97 9.01
CA TRP A 315 -5.57 -21.56 8.34
C TRP A 315 -5.47 -21.42 6.82
N LYS A 316 -6.34 -22.15 6.12
CA LYS A 316 -6.49 -22.06 4.67
C LYS A 316 -7.97 -22.13 4.29
N PHE A 317 -8.46 -21.08 3.65
CA PHE A 317 -9.74 -21.05 2.97
C PHE A 317 -9.57 -21.51 1.52
N ASP A 318 -10.45 -22.38 1.02
CA ASP A 318 -10.46 -22.81 -0.38
C ASP A 318 -11.91 -22.89 -0.88
N SER A 319 -12.24 -22.06 -1.86
CA SER A 319 -13.58 -22.01 -2.46
C SER A 319 -14.04 -23.35 -3.07
N ASP A 320 -13.09 -24.24 -3.43
CA ASP A 320 -13.38 -25.57 -3.97
C ASP A 320 -13.30 -26.70 -2.93
N ALA A 321 -13.12 -26.39 -1.64
CA ALA A 321 -13.06 -27.39 -0.57
C ALA A 321 -14.35 -28.23 -0.48
N ASN A 322 -15.52 -27.61 -0.63
CA ASN A 322 -16.82 -28.28 -0.61
C ASN A 322 -17.89 -27.45 -1.37
N PRO A 323 -19.10 -27.98 -1.61
CA PRO A 323 -20.14 -27.25 -2.34
C PRO A 323 -20.56 -25.92 -1.71
N ASP A 324 -20.52 -25.77 -0.38
CA ASP A 324 -20.98 -24.58 0.32
C ASP A 324 -20.01 -23.40 0.14
N THR A 325 -18.71 -23.69 0.01
CA THR A 325 -17.68 -22.66 -0.25
C THR A 325 -17.63 -22.20 -1.70
N ARG A 326 -18.34 -22.85 -2.64
CA ARG A 326 -18.29 -22.50 -4.07
C ARG A 326 -18.86 -21.12 -4.37
N ILE A 327 -19.68 -20.57 -3.47
CA ILE A 327 -20.26 -19.24 -3.61
C ILE A 327 -19.21 -18.12 -3.53
N TYR A 328 -18.01 -18.44 -3.06
CA TYR A 328 -16.85 -17.54 -2.94
C TYR A 328 -15.97 -17.54 -4.20
N ARG A 329 -16.29 -18.38 -5.21
CA ARG A 329 -15.59 -18.34 -6.50
C ARG A 329 -15.88 -17.05 -7.25
N GLY A 330 -14.88 -16.49 -7.92
CA GLY A 330 -15.09 -15.35 -8.82
C GLY A 330 -15.36 -14.01 -8.13
N GLN A 331 -15.10 -13.90 -6.83
CA GLN A 331 -15.46 -12.71 -6.03
C GLN A 331 -14.29 -11.78 -5.73
N GLY A 332 -13.05 -12.27 -5.77
CA GLY A 332 -11.90 -11.44 -5.42
C GLY A 332 -11.61 -10.34 -6.43
N ASN A 333 -11.00 -9.25 -5.96
CA ASN A 333 -10.56 -8.13 -6.79
C ASN A 333 -9.07 -8.25 -7.15
N HIS A 334 -8.53 -7.25 -7.85
CA HIS A 334 -7.08 -7.05 -8.00
C HIS A 334 -6.40 -6.46 -6.75
N ASN A 335 -7.11 -6.46 -5.62
CA ASN A 335 -6.72 -5.90 -4.34
C ASN A 335 -7.62 -6.49 -3.24
N LEU A 336 -7.24 -6.32 -1.98
CA LEU A 336 -8.00 -6.72 -0.80
C LEU A 336 -7.91 -5.63 0.26
N SER A 337 -8.75 -5.71 1.29
CA SER A 337 -8.68 -4.86 2.47
C SER A 337 -8.73 -5.73 3.73
N ILE A 338 -8.11 -5.25 4.79
CA ILE A 338 -8.05 -5.92 6.09
C ILE A 338 -8.68 -4.97 7.12
N ALA A 339 -9.66 -5.45 7.88
CA ALA A 339 -10.33 -4.67 8.92
C ALA A 339 -11.13 -5.59 9.86
N ASP A 340 -11.22 -5.22 11.13
CA ASP A 340 -12.25 -5.71 12.06
C ASP A 340 -13.62 -5.18 11.64
N VAL A 341 -14.33 -5.93 10.80
CA VAL A 341 -15.64 -5.53 10.26
C VAL A 341 -16.78 -5.92 11.20
N ASP A 342 -16.53 -6.87 12.09
CA ASP A 342 -17.54 -7.51 12.92
C ASP A 342 -17.50 -7.07 14.41
N ALA A 343 -16.51 -6.24 14.74
CA ALA A 343 -16.22 -5.57 16.01
C ALA A 343 -15.86 -6.53 17.15
N ASP A 344 -15.20 -7.64 16.85
CA ASP A 344 -14.69 -8.59 17.84
C ASP A 344 -13.23 -8.34 18.26
N GLY A 345 -12.59 -7.33 17.66
CA GLY A 345 -11.21 -6.94 17.89
C GLY A 345 -10.19 -7.70 17.04
N LYS A 346 -10.63 -8.52 16.08
CA LYS A 346 -9.76 -9.28 15.17
C LYS A 346 -10.06 -8.88 13.72
N ASP A 347 -9.04 -8.98 12.88
CA ASP A 347 -9.19 -8.55 11.49
C ASP A 347 -9.82 -9.62 10.61
N GLU A 348 -10.78 -9.21 9.77
CA GLU A 348 -11.28 -9.97 8.63
C GLU A 348 -10.52 -9.64 7.34
N VAL A 349 -10.65 -10.53 6.34
CA VAL A 349 -10.13 -10.30 4.99
C VAL A 349 -11.29 -9.97 4.04
N VAL A 350 -11.47 -8.68 3.73
CA VAL A 350 -12.41 -8.22 2.69
C VAL A 350 -11.74 -8.40 1.33
N PHE A 351 -12.14 -9.47 0.64
CA PHE A 351 -11.51 -9.94 -0.60
C PHE A 351 -12.41 -9.63 -1.79
N GLY A 352 -12.48 -8.35 -2.18
CA GLY A 352 -13.39 -7.89 -3.23
C GLY A 352 -14.85 -8.06 -2.82
N ALA A 353 -15.63 -8.81 -3.59
CA ALA A 353 -17.06 -9.05 -3.38
C ALA A 353 -17.40 -10.14 -2.35
N MET A 354 -16.42 -10.61 -1.57
CA MET A 354 -16.59 -11.56 -0.45
C MET A 354 -15.74 -11.16 0.75
N THR A 355 -16.08 -11.65 1.93
CA THR A 355 -15.29 -11.46 3.16
C THR A 355 -15.02 -12.81 3.83
N LEU A 356 -13.78 -13.00 4.29
CA LEU A 356 -13.38 -14.13 5.13
C LEU A 356 -13.20 -13.65 6.57
N ASP A 357 -13.66 -14.49 7.49
CA ASP A 357 -13.57 -14.31 8.93
C ASP A 357 -12.12 -14.44 9.43
N ASP A 358 -11.81 -13.91 10.62
CA ASP A 358 -10.50 -13.99 11.29
C ASP A 358 -9.93 -15.44 11.36
N ASN A 359 -10.82 -16.41 11.46
CA ASN A 359 -10.55 -17.84 11.56
C ASN A 359 -10.50 -18.58 10.21
N GLY A 360 -10.60 -17.85 9.09
CA GLY A 360 -10.47 -18.39 7.74
C GLY A 360 -11.74 -19.01 7.17
N LYS A 361 -12.89 -18.90 7.85
CA LYS A 361 -14.18 -19.27 7.28
C LYS A 361 -14.69 -18.15 6.37
N GLY A 362 -15.56 -18.51 5.43
CA GLY A 362 -16.28 -17.48 4.69
C GLY A 362 -17.30 -16.78 5.60
N LEU A 363 -17.22 -15.45 5.72
CA LEU A 363 -18.19 -14.64 6.44
C LEU A 363 -19.42 -14.39 5.55
N TYR A 364 -19.20 -13.86 4.34
CA TYR A 364 -20.22 -13.77 3.30
C TYR A 364 -19.64 -13.68 1.88
N SER A 365 -20.48 -13.94 0.89
CA SER A 365 -20.23 -13.63 -0.53
C SER A 365 -21.44 -12.89 -1.09
N THR A 366 -21.21 -11.72 -1.67
CA THR A 366 -22.27 -10.92 -2.30
C THR A 366 -22.73 -11.51 -3.63
N ARG A 367 -21.87 -12.33 -4.25
CA ARG A 367 -22.04 -12.91 -5.60
C ARG A 367 -22.09 -11.87 -6.73
N LEU A 368 -21.65 -10.64 -6.46
CA LEU A 368 -21.57 -9.58 -7.46
C LEU A 368 -20.40 -9.79 -8.43
N GLY A 369 -19.35 -10.47 -7.97
CA GLY A 369 -18.18 -10.87 -8.76
C GLY A 369 -17.01 -9.89 -8.69
N HIS A 370 -15.98 -10.21 -9.46
CA HIS A 370 -14.69 -9.51 -9.56
C HIS A 370 -14.80 -8.01 -9.88
N GLY A 371 -13.85 -7.26 -9.31
CA GLY A 371 -13.65 -5.82 -9.48
C GLY A 371 -12.19 -5.36 -9.43
N ASP A 372 -12.00 -4.07 -9.72
CA ASP A 372 -10.69 -3.43 -9.91
C ASP A 372 -10.32 -2.39 -8.85
N ALA A 373 -11.25 -2.06 -7.95
CA ALA A 373 -11.03 -1.11 -6.85
C ALA A 373 -11.96 -1.42 -5.66
N LEU A 374 -11.46 -1.27 -4.44
CA LEU A 374 -12.16 -1.60 -3.19
C LEU A 374 -11.82 -0.56 -2.13
N HIS A 375 -12.80 -0.10 -1.36
CA HIS A 375 -12.62 0.85 -0.26
C HIS A 375 -13.40 0.33 0.95
N VAL A 376 -12.74 0.20 2.09
CA VAL A 376 -13.33 -0.25 3.35
C VAL A 376 -12.97 0.75 4.43
N SER A 377 -13.98 1.34 5.06
CA SER A 377 -13.83 2.31 6.16
C SER A 377 -15.19 2.52 6.83
N ASP A 378 -15.24 3.39 7.84
CA ASP A 378 -16.48 4.03 8.30
C ASP A 378 -16.90 5.07 7.25
N LEU A 379 -17.55 4.60 6.17
CA LEU A 379 -17.92 5.44 5.02
C LEU A 379 -19.24 6.16 5.30
N ASP A 380 -20.18 5.50 5.96
CA ASP A 380 -21.43 6.05 6.47
C ASP A 380 -21.36 6.19 8.02
N PRO A 381 -20.87 7.32 8.54
CA PRO A 381 -20.78 7.54 9.98
C PRO A 381 -22.15 7.78 10.65
N GLU A 382 -23.27 7.59 9.94
CA GLU A 382 -24.61 7.49 10.52
C GLU A 382 -25.04 6.03 10.77
N ARG A 383 -24.29 5.05 10.25
CA ARG A 383 -24.52 3.62 10.43
C ARG A 383 -23.41 3.02 11.32
N PRO A 384 -23.74 2.29 12.39
CA PRO A 384 -22.73 1.60 13.17
C PRO A 384 -22.07 0.47 12.37
N GLY A 385 -20.74 0.45 12.36
CA GLY A 385 -19.95 -0.56 11.65
C GLY A 385 -19.06 0.08 10.60
N LEU A 386 -18.55 -0.74 9.70
CA LEU A 386 -17.83 -0.29 8.50
C LEU A 386 -18.66 -0.60 7.27
N GLU A 387 -18.36 0.09 6.18
CA GLU A 387 -18.91 -0.18 4.86
C GLU A 387 -17.83 -0.52 3.85
N VAL A 388 -18.26 -1.16 2.77
CA VAL A 388 -17.44 -1.45 1.61
C VAL A 388 -18.04 -0.79 0.39
N PHE A 389 -17.25 0.07 -0.26
CA PHE A 389 -17.51 0.51 -1.63
C PHE A 389 -16.64 -0.26 -2.61
N ASP A 390 -17.27 -0.85 -3.63
CA ASP A 390 -16.62 -1.74 -4.59
C ASP A 390 -17.23 -1.56 -5.98
N ILE A 391 -16.46 -1.88 -7.01
CA ILE A 391 -16.87 -1.82 -8.43
C ILE A 391 -16.77 -3.19 -9.08
N GLN A 392 -17.54 -3.45 -10.12
CA GLN A 392 -17.61 -4.77 -10.74
C GLN A 392 -17.28 -4.68 -12.22
N GLU A 393 -16.27 -5.46 -12.62
CA GLU A 393 -15.87 -5.62 -14.03
C GLU A 393 -16.99 -6.29 -14.85
N ARG A 394 -17.85 -7.07 -14.19
CA ARG A 394 -19.04 -7.62 -14.83
C ARG A 394 -20.03 -6.51 -15.20
N PHE A 395 -20.38 -6.41 -16.47
CA PHE A 395 -21.51 -5.59 -16.92
C PHE A 395 -22.84 -6.14 -16.37
N SER A 396 -23.40 -5.50 -15.34
CA SER A 396 -24.64 -5.92 -14.64
C SER A 396 -25.34 -4.74 -13.97
N ASP A 397 -26.40 -5.01 -13.23
CA ASP A 397 -27.14 -4.09 -12.37
C ASP A 397 -26.37 -3.59 -11.11
N ALA A 398 -25.11 -4.00 -10.95
CA ALA A 398 -24.25 -3.67 -9.83
C ALA A 398 -22.82 -3.35 -10.33
N GLY A 399 -22.67 -2.39 -11.25
CA GLY A 399 -21.35 -1.90 -11.67
C GLY A 399 -20.60 -1.18 -10.56
N ALA A 400 -21.33 -0.63 -9.59
CA ALA A 400 -20.80 -0.17 -8.31
C ALA A 400 -21.77 -0.57 -7.19
N ASN A 401 -21.25 -0.91 -6.02
CA ASN A 401 -22.04 -1.23 -4.84
C ASN A 401 -21.44 -0.64 -3.57
N PHE A 402 -22.32 -0.34 -2.63
CA PHE A 402 -22.01 0.11 -1.28
C PHE A 402 -22.76 -0.79 -0.32
N ARG A 403 -22.05 -1.44 0.59
CA ARG A 403 -22.59 -2.51 1.43
C ARG A 403 -22.04 -2.44 2.84
N ASP A 404 -22.80 -3.02 3.75
CA ASP A 404 -22.33 -3.27 5.11
C ASP A 404 -21.15 -4.26 5.10
N ALA A 405 -20.05 -3.90 5.75
CA ALA A 405 -18.80 -4.65 5.68
C ALA A 405 -18.85 -5.98 6.42
N ARG A 406 -19.70 -6.10 7.45
CA ARG A 406 -19.90 -7.31 8.26
C ARG A 406 -20.76 -8.36 7.57
N THR A 407 -21.89 -7.92 7.03
CA THR A 407 -22.98 -8.80 6.58
C THR A 407 -23.02 -8.96 5.07
N GLY A 408 -22.41 -8.03 4.33
CA GLY A 408 -22.50 -7.97 2.87
C GLY A 408 -23.84 -7.49 2.35
N GLU A 409 -24.74 -7.00 3.22
CA GLU A 409 -26.00 -6.41 2.80
C GLU A 409 -25.75 -5.18 1.94
N VAL A 410 -26.20 -5.23 0.68
CA VAL A 410 -26.08 -4.11 -0.25
C VAL A 410 -27.06 -3.01 0.15
N ILE A 411 -26.52 -1.87 0.57
CA ILE A 411 -27.29 -0.69 0.97
C ILE A 411 -27.78 0.04 -0.29
N TRP A 412 -26.88 0.25 -1.25
CA TRP A 412 -27.25 0.75 -2.57
C TRP A 412 -26.28 0.23 -3.65
N LYS A 413 -26.73 0.27 -4.90
CA LYS A 413 -25.92 -0.09 -6.07
C LYS A 413 -26.27 0.75 -7.29
N LYS A 414 -25.35 0.82 -8.24
CA LYS A 414 -25.53 1.47 -9.55
C LYS A 414 -25.34 0.45 -10.67
N ALA A 415 -26.30 0.40 -11.58
CA ALA A 415 -26.21 -0.44 -12.76
C ALA A 415 -25.16 0.11 -13.75
N SER A 416 -24.41 -0.79 -14.36
CA SER A 416 -23.65 -0.48 -15.56
C SER A 416 -24.63 -0.11 -16.68
N VAL A 417 -24.49 1.07 -17.28
CA VAL A 417 -25.44 1.61 -18.26
C VAL A 417 -25.03 1.27 -19.69
N LYS A 418 -23.73 1.34 -19.98
CA LYS A 418 -23.15 0.95 -21.27
C LYS A 418 -21.80 0.28 -21.01
N ALA A 419 -21.56 -0.89 -21.58
CA ALA A 419 -20.29 -1.57 -21.43
C ALA A 419 -19.13 -0.69 -21.92
N GLY A 420 -17.96 -0.84 -21.29
CA GLY A 420 -16.69 -0.32 -21.80
C GLY A 420 -16.37 -0.86 -23.19
N ASP A 421 -15.29 -0.35 -23.81
CA ASP A 421 -14.85 -0.83 -25.13
C ASP A 421 -14.39 -2.30 -25.10
N ASP A 422 -14.00 -2.78 -23.92
CA ASP A 422 -13.68 -4.17 -23.56
C ASP A 422 -14.93 -5.04 -23.27
N GLY A 423 -16.12 -4.44 -23.17
CA GLY A 423 -17.35 -5.14 -22.81
C GLY A 423 -17.62 -5.20 -21.30
N GLU A 424 -16.82 -4.50 -20.48
CA GLU A 424 -16.82 -4.61 -19.03
C GLU A 424 -17.58 -3.45 -18.35
N GLY A 425 -17.75 -3.57 -17.03
CA GLY A 425 -18.27 -2.54 -16.14
C GLY A 425 -17.25 -1.42 -15.88
N PRO A 426 -17.40 -0.66 -14.79
CA PRO A 426 -16.39 0.33 -14.42
C PRO A 426 -15.06 -0.34 -14.08
N GLY A 427 -13.95 0.25 -14.54
CA GLY A 427 -12.60 -0.23 -14.24
C GLY A 427 -11.88 0.55 -13.14
N ARG A 428 -12.55 1.54 -12.53
CA ARG A 428 -12.08 2.32 -11.37
C ARG A 428 -13.24 2.74 -10.48
N GLY A 429 -12.99 2.80 -9.17
CA GLY A 429 -13.88 3.41 -8.18
C GLY A 429 -13.07 4.12 -7.10
N LEU A 430 -13.67 5.12 -6.47
CA LEU A 430 -13.17 5.77 -5.26
C LEU A 430 -14.32 6.01 -4.28
N SER A 431 -14.03 5.92 -2.99
CA SER A 431 -14.91 6.43 -1.93
C SER A 431 -14.08 7.27 -0.95
N LEU A 432 -14.35 8.58 -0.89
CA LEU A 432 -13.58 9.58 -0.13
C LEU A 432 -14.51 10.68 0.38
N ASP A 433 -14.28 11.23 1.57
CA ASP A 433 -14.93 12.46 2.03
C ASP A 433 -14.29 13.67 1.33
N VAL A 434 -15.01 14.28 0.39
CA VAL A 434 -14.53 15.40 -0.45
C VAL A 434 -15.51 16.57 -0.51
N ASP A 435 -16.71 16.41 0.04
CA ASP A 435 -17.80 17.38 -0.03
C ASP A 435 -18.48 17.59 1.34
N PRO A 436 -18.09 18.61 2.11
CA PRO A 436 -18.55 18.81 3.49
C PRO A 436 -20.04 19.18 3.61
N ARG A 437 -20.76 19.30 2.49
CA ARG A 437 -22.22 19.49 2.48
C ARG A 437 -22.97 18.20 2.78
N TYR A 438 -22.31 17.05 2.63
CA TYR A 438 -22.84 15.73 2.91
C TYR A 438 -21.96 15.09 3.98
N LYS A 439 -22.57 14.36 4.90
CA LYS A 439 -21.84 13.70 5.99
C LYS A 439 -21.37 12.34 5.49
N GLY A 440 -20.11 12.00 5.73
CA GLY A 440 -19.53 10.72 5.35
C GLY A 440 -18.84 10.80 3.99
N PHE A 441 -18.53 9.64 3.42
CA PHE A 441 -17.72 9.53 2.23
C PHE A 441 -18.59 9.56 0.97
N GLU A 442 -18.15 10.31 -0.04
CA GLU A 442 -18.71 10.26 -1.37
C GLU A 442 -18.11 9.13 -2.19
N SER A 443 -18.91 8.51 -3.06
CA SER A 443 -18.45 7.45 -3.96
C SER A 443 -18.66 7.76 -5.43
N TRP A 444 -17.71 7.40 -6.29
CA TRP A 444 -17.81 7.55 -7.74
C TRP A 444 -16.96 6.52 -8.49
N VAL A 445 -17.17 6.42 -9.80
CA VAL A 445 -16.49 5.44 -10.66
C VAL A 445 -16.06 6.05 -11.99
N ALA A 446 -15.13 5.38 -12.69
CA ALA A 446 -14.84 5.66 -14.09
C ALA A 446 -15.21 4.45 -14.96
N GLY A 447 -16.06 4.68 -15.95
CA GLY A 447 -16.51 3.65 -16.89
C GLY A 447 -17.99 3.32 -16.74
N ALA A 448 -18.43 2.35 -17.54
CA ALA A 448 -19.82 1.89 -17.65
C ALA A 448 -20.91 2.96 -17.89
N ASN A 449 -20.53 4.18 -18.29
CA ASN A 449 -21.41 5.36 -18.37
C ASN A 449 -22.13 5.71 -17.05
N ILE A 450 -21.54 5.33 -15.92
CA ILE A 450 -21.92 5.82 -14.59
C ILE A 450 -21.17 7.14 -14.39
N THR A 451 -21.91 8.24 -14.14
CA THR A 451 -21.35 9.60 -14.09
C THR A 451 -21.77 10.32 -12.82
N GLY A 452 -20.98 11.31 -12.44
CA GLY A 452 -21.15 12.08 -11.22
C GLY A 452 -20.58 11.39 -9.98
N MET A 453 -21.05 11.86 -8.84
CA MET A 453 -20.64 11.44 -7.50
C MET A 453 -21.89 11.21 -6.64
N PHE A 454 -21.82 10.22 -5.75
CA PHE A 454 -22.94 9.76 -4.93
C PHE A 454 -22.63 9.90 -3.45
N ASP A 455 -23.62 10.28 -2.64
CA ASP A 455 -23.52 10.29 -1.18
C ASP A 455 -23.63 8.87 -0.58
N ILE A 456 -23.50 8.78 0.74
CA ILE A 456 -23.66 7.54 1.53
C ILE A 456 -25.01 6.82 1.32
N LYS A 457 -26.03 7.51 0.82
CA LYS A 457 -27.38 6.98 0.52
C LYS A 457 -27.56 6.64 -0.96
N GLY A 458 -26.52 6.83 -1.78
CA GLY A 458 -26.51 6.60 -3.21
C GLY A 458 -27.23 7.70 -4.02
N ASN A 459 -27.53 8.86 -3.44
CA ASN A 459 -28.09 9.99 -4.17
C ASN A 459 -26.99 10.67 -4.98
N LYS A 460 -27.29 11.07 -6.22
CA LYS A 460 -26.32 11.82 -7.04
C LYS A 460 -26.22 13.26 -6.53
N ILE A 461 -25.03 13.69 -6.16
CA ILE A 461 -24.79 15.02 -5.55
C ILE A 461 -23.90 15.94 -6.41
N ALA A 462 -23.20 15.37 -7.39
CA ALA A 462 -22.46 16.11 -8.41
C ALA A 462 -22.66 15.49 -9.79
N GLU A 463 -22.68 16.34 -10.83
CA GLU A 463 -22.79 15.89 -12.22
C GLU A 463 -21.43 15.50 -12.81
N LYS A 464 -20.36 16.19 -12.39
CA LYS A 464 -19.01 15.87 -12.81
C LYS A 464 -18.38 14.80 -11.92
N THR A 465 -17.64 13.90 -12.55
CA THR A 465 -16.86 12.85 -11.87
C THR A 465 -15.44 13.34 -11.63
N PRO A 466 -14.93 13.31 -10.38
CA PRO A 466 -13.52 13.58 -10.07
C PRO A 466 -12.58 12.54 -10.70
N SER A 467 -11.26 12.74 -10.62
CA SER A 467 -10.30 11.69 -10.99
C SER A 467 -10.48 10.44 -10.12
N VAL A 468 -10.20 9.26 -10.67
CA VAL A 468 -10.47 7.96 -10.01
C VAL A 468 -9.21 7.12 -9.92
N ASN A 469 -8.50 7.25 -8.80
CA ASN A 469 -7.29 6.48 -8.52
C ASN A 469 -7.05 6.35 -7.00
N PHE A 470 -6.44 7.34 -6.34
CA PHE A 470 -6.16 7.35 -4.89
C PHE A 470 -6.82 8.56 -4.22
N GLY A 471 -7.18 8.40 -2.94
CA GLY A 471 -7.31 9.53 -2.00
C GLY A 471 -5.97 9.83 -1.36
N ILE A 472 -5.81 11.05 -0.86
CA ILE A 472 -4.64 11.45 -0.05
C ILE A 472 -5.03 12.58 0.89
N PHE A 473 -4.61 12.56 2.15
CA PHE A 473 -4.67 13.72 3.02
C PHE A 473 -3.44 14.60 2.81
N TRP A 474 -3.62 15.76 2.17
CA TRP A 474 -2.50 16.60 1.72
C TRP A 474 -2.55 18.03 2.26
N ASP A 475 -3.72 18.67 2.23
CA ASP A 475 -3.90 19.98 2.85
C ASP A 475 -4.30 19.88 4.33
N ALA A 476 -4.68 21.00 4.94
CA ALA A 476 -4.87 21.10 6.39
C ALA A 476 -6.31 20.93 6.86
N ASP A 477 -7.28 20.78 5.95
CA ASP A 477 -8.65 20.43 6.35
C ASP A 477 -8.82 18.91 6.49
N LEU A 478 -10.01 18.45 6.89
CA LEU A 478 -10.29 17.03 7.15
C LEU A 478 -10.84 16.28 5.94
N LEU A 479 -11.03 16.96 4.80
CA LEU A 479 -11.44 16.32 3.56
C LEU A 479 -10.21 15.67 2.91
N SER A 480 -10.47 14.64 2.12
CA SER A 480 -9.43 14.01 1.29
C SER A 480 -9.20 14.78 -0.01
N GLU A 481 -7.96 14.76 -0.48
CA GLU A 481 -7.57 15.17 -1.82
C GLU A 481 -7.54 13.97 -2.77
N LEU A 482 -7.43 14.29 -4.06
CA LEU A 482 -7.38 13.33 -5.15
C LEU A 482 -5.94 13.17 -5.61
N LEU A 483 -5.41 11.95 -5.52
CA LEU A 483 -4.11 11.58 -6.06
C LEU A 483 -4.30 10.77 -7.34
N ASN A 484 -3.80 11.28 -8.48
CA ASN A 484 -3.85 10.56 -9.74
C ASN A 484 -2.65 10.89 -10.64
N SER A 485 -1.95 9.84 -11.09
CA SER A 485 -0.65 9.99 -11.76
C SER A 485 0.30 10.79 -10.87
N THR A 486 0.88 11.88 -11.37
CA THR A 486 1.79 12.75 -10.60
C THR A 486 1.10 14.01 -10.07
N ASN A 487 -0.23 14.00 -9.91
CA ASN A 487 -0.98 15.18 -9.47
C ASN A 487 -1.73 14.90 -8.17
N VAL A 488 -1.66 15.86 -7.25
CA VAL A 488 -2.57 15.99 -6.10
C VAL A 488 -3.50 17.16 -6.40
N GLY A 489 -4.82 16.95 -6.23
CA GLY A 489 -5.81 18.01 -6.45
C GLY A 489 -6.95 17.97 -5.44
N LYS A 490 -7.48 19.13 -5.12
CA LYS A 490 -8.64 19.29 -4.24
C LYS A 490 -9.93 19.36 -5.04
N TRP A 491 -10.96 18.67 -4.57
CA TRP A 491 -12.31 18.82 -5.13
C TRP A 491 -12.95 20.14 -4.67
N ASP A 492 -13.26 21.01 -5.63
CA ASP A 492 -14.08 22.19 -5.42
C ASP A 492 -15.55 21.79 -5.55
N TYR A 493 -16.13 21.39 -4.42
CA TYR A 493 -17.50 20.88 -4.35
C TYR A 493 -18.56 21.91 -4.77
N LEU A 494 -18.29 23.21 -4.65
CA LEU A 494 -19.20 24.27 -5.10
C LEU A 494 -19.24 24.39 -6.62
N ASN A 495 -18.08 24.31 -7.28
CA ASN A 495 -17.96 24.48 -8.73
C ASN A 495 -17.86 23.15 -9.50
N GLN A 496 -17.88 22.02 -8.80
CA GLN A 496 -17.71 20.66 -9.31
C GLN A 496 -16.51 20.55 -10.26
N LYS A 497 -15.32 20.86 -9.76
CA LYS A 497 -14.05 20.75 -10.50
C LYS A 497 -12.91 20.38 -9.57
N THR A 498 -11.83 19.84 -10.11
CA THR A 498 -10.60 19.59 -9.34
C THR A 498 -9.63 20.74 -9.55
N ASN A 499 -9.12 21.32 -8.46
CA ASN A 499 -8.04 22.31 -8.48
C ASN A 499 -6.72 21.62 -8.11
N THR A 500 -5.70 21.71 -8.95
CA THR A 500 -4.39 21.11 -8.68
C THR A 500 -3.66 21.82 -7.53
N LEU A 501 -3.19 21.05 -6.55
CA LEU A 501 -2.35 21.51 -5.44
C LEU A 501 -0.86 21.22 -5.69
N LEU A 502 -0.57 20.03 -6.21
CA LEU A 502 0.78 19.60 -6.59
C LEU A 502 0.76 18.98 -7.98
N ASN A 503 1.75 19.33 -8.81
CA ASN A 503 2.08 18.59 -10.02
C ASN A 503 3.55 18.15 -9.98
N ALA A 504 3.78 16.92 -9.53
CA ALA A 504 5.12 16.36 -9.39
C ALA A 504 5.86 16.18 -10.73
N SER A 505 5.17 16.20 -11.88
CA SER A 505 5.85 16.13 -13.19
C SER A 505 6.74 17.35 -13.45
N GLN A 506 6.45 18.49 -12.83
CA GLN A 506 7.29 19.70 -12.87
C GLN A 506 8.65 19.47 -12.21
N TYR A 507 8.73 18.48 -11.32
CA TYR A 507 9.93 17.99 -10.69
C TYR A 507 10.34 16.65 -11.31
N ASN A 508 10.22 16.47 -12.63
CA ASN A 508 10.70 15.28 -13.35
C ASN A 508 10.26 13.92 -12.75
N CYS A 509 9.11 13.87 -12.07
CA CYS A 509 8.56 12.64 -11.52
C CYS A 509 7.74 11.88 -12.56
N ARG A 510 7.59 10.56 -12.33
CA ARG A 510 6.69 9.68 -13.09
C ARG A 510 5.87 8.83 -12.13
N SER A 511 4.62 8.59 -12.47
CA SER A 511 3.84 7.49 -11.92
C SER A 511 4.33 6.15 -12.48
N ILE A 512 3.91 5.06 -11.86
CA ILE A 512 4.25 3.68 -12.25
C ILE A 512 3.01 2.93 -12.77
N ASN A 513 3.21 1.68 -13.19
CA ASN A 513 2.14 0.74 -13.57
C ASN A 513 1.25 1.19 -14.74
N GLY A 514 1.81 1.95 -15.69
CA GLY A 514 1.14 2.33 -16.93
C GLY A 514 -0.13 3.14 -16.68
N THR A 515 -1.27 2.67 -17.19
CA THR A 515 -2.57 3.37 -17.04
C THR A 515 -3.09 3.36 -15.62
N LYS A 516 -2.67 2.40 -14.76
CA LYS A 516 -2.98 2.45 -13.32
C LYS A 516 -2.42 3.72 -12.68
N SER A 517 -1.25 4.17 -13.14
CA SER A 517 -0.70 5.50 -12.83
C SER A 517 -0.62 5.76 -11.32
N THR A 518 -0.16 4.77 -10.57
CA THR A 518 0.00 4.85 -9.11
C THR A 518 1.28 5.61 -8.75
N PRO A 519 1.36 6.20 -7.53
CA PRO A 519 2.65 6.56 -6.95
C PRO A 519 3.50 5.32 -6.67
N ASN A 520 4.76 5.50 -6.31
CA ASN A 520 5.55 4.39 -5.74
C ASN A 520 5.02 4.01 -4.35
N LEU A 521 4.61 5.00 -3.55
CA LEU A 521 3.95 4.86 -2.24
C LEU A 521 3.18 6.16 -1.90
N SER A 522 2.05 6.03 -1.20
CA SER A 522 1.35 7.13 -0.50
C SER A 522 1.10 6.66 0.93
N ALA A 523 1.62 7.38 1.92
CA ALA A 523 1.50 7.05 3.34
C ALA A 523 2.03 8.20 4.22
N ASP A 524 1.50 8.36 5.42
CA ASP A 524 2.15 9.12 6.51
C ASP A 524 3.39 8.32 6.94
N ILE A 525 4.57 8.80 6.55
CA ILE A 525 5.85 8.17 6.90
C ILE A 525 6.78 9.14 7.62
N LEU A 526 6.49 10.44 7.65
CA LEU A 526 7.25 11.50 8.27
C LEU A 526 6.29 12.64 8.62
N GLY A 527 6.73 13.57 9.48
CA GLY A 527 5.94 14.75 9.76
C GLY A 527 4.68 14.44 10.57
N ASP A 528 3.62 15.20 10.30
CA ASP A 528 2.34 15.06 10.99
C ASP A 528 1.42 14.05 10.27
N TRP A 529 0.13 14.06 10.58
CA TRP A 529 -0.85 13.07 10.12
C TRP A 529 -1.11 13.05 8.60
N ARG A 530 -0.63 14.06 7.85
CA ARG A 530 -0.88 14.13 6.40
C ARG A 530 0.09 13.20 5.69
N GLU A 531 -0.34 12.68 4.56
CA GLU A 531 0.39 11.65 3.85
C GLU A 531 1.50 12.24 2.98
N GLU A 532 2.69 11.64 3.04
CA GLU A 532 3.68 11.80 1.99
C GLU A 532 3.23 11.06 0.73
N VAL A 533 3.68 11.57 -0.43
CA VAL A 533 3.61 10.85 -1.70
C VAL A 533 4.98 10.70 -2.32
N ILE A 534 5.32 9.47 -2.72
CA ILE A 534 6.62 9.10 -3.26
C ILE A 534 6.50 8.82 -4.75
N PHE A 535 7.33 9.50 -5.53
CA PHE A 535 7.47 9.24 -6.97
C PHE A 535 8.91 9.00 -7.37
N ARG A 536 9.13 8.06 -8.30
CA ARG A 536 10.40 7.91 -8.98
C ARG A 536 10.69 9.12 -9.86
N SER A 537 11.97 9.47 -9.97
CA SER A 537 12.45 10.35 -11.02
C SER A 537 12.29 9.71 -12.41
N ASN A 538 12.22 10.54 -13.45
CA ASN A 538 12.05 10.10 -14.82
C ASN A 538 13.19 9.19 -15.30
N ASP A 539 14.42 9.43 -14.82
CA ASP A 539 15.60 8.59 -15.11
C ASP A 539 15.73 7.36 -14.19
N GLY A 540 14.83 7.21 -13.21
CA GLY A 540 14.80 6.09 -12.27
C GLY A 540 15.99 6.05 -11.32
N LYS A 541 16.66 7.19 -11.06
CA LYS A 541 17.82 7.28 -10.16
C LYS A 541 17.50 7.78 -8.76
N GLU A 542 16.30 8.30 -8.54
CA GLU A 542 15.88 8.80 -7.24
C GLU A 542 14.42 8.41 -6.96
N LEU A 543 14.07 8.22 -5.69
CA LEU A 543 12.72 8.48 -5.20
C LEU A 543 12.65 9.90 -4.66
N ARG A 544 11.52 10.57 -4.88
CA ARG A 544 11.23 11.90 -4.38
C ARG A 544 10.05 11.80 -3.44
N ILE A 545 10.30 12.03 -2.17
CA ILE A 545 9.33 11.96 -1.06
C ILE A 545 8.77 13.36 -0.88
N PHE A 546 7.58 13.62 -1.41
CA PHE A 546 6.91 14.89 -1.24
C PHE A 546 6.16 14.86 0.08
N THR A 547 6.37 15.91 0.89
CA THR A 547 5.61 16.18 2.11
C THR A 547 5.00 17.57 1.98
N THR A 548 3.83 17.76 2.58
CA THR A 548 3.06 19.00 2.50
C THR A 548 3.64 20.09 3.41
N THR A 549 3.36 21.37 3.13
CA THR A 549 4.02 22.51 3.80
C THR A 549 3.18 23.77 3.92
#